data_AF-A0A5K1ADA7-F1
#
_entry.id   AF-A0A5K1ADA7-F1
#
_cell.length_a   1.000
_cell.length_b   1.000
_cell.length_c   1.000
_cell.angle_alpha   90.00
_cell.angle_beta   90.00
_cell.angle_gamma   90.00
#
_symmetry.space_group_name_H-M   'P 1'
#
loop_
_entity.id
_entity.type
_entity.pdbx_description
1 polymer ?
#
loop_
_entity_poly.entity_id
_entity_poly.type
_entity_poly.pdbx_seq_one_letter_code
_entity_poly.pdbx_strand_id
1 'polypeptide(L)'
;DVLLRLTFDNVCMVALGVDSGCLKPGLPEIPFAKSFEEATEMTTIRFLTPTAIWKAMRFLNIGPERRLKQSVLHVKDYADSVIKVRKAETALEGGEKSDLLSVIMRLKDEEGSPYSDKFLRDICINFILAGRDTSSVALSWFFWLLEQNPAVEEKILDEIHRIVAARESSKAEKEGSSKVVLTAEEVKKMEYLHAALSEALRLYPSVPVDHKE
;
A
#
# COMPACT_ATOMS: atom_id res chain seq x y z
N ASP A 1 -4.90 12.37 -5.39
CA ASP A 1 -3.43 12.44 -5.54
C ASP A 1 -2.70 12.20 -4.23
N VAL A 2 -2.80 13.09 -3.23
CA VAL A 2 -2.04 12.96 -1.96
C VAL A 2 -2.25 11.60 -1.25
N LEU A 3 -3.50 11.13 -1.12
CA LEU A 3 -3.80 9.84 -0.48
C LEU A 3 -3.23 8.65 -1.26
N LEU A 4 -3.11 8.75 -2.59
CA LEU A 4 -2.53 7.70 -3.43
C LEU A 4 -1.02 7.60 -3.22
N ARG A 5 -0.35 8.76 -3.10
CA ARG A 5 1.08 8.84 -2.77
C ARG A 5 1.34 8.33 -1.35
N LEU A 6 0.49 8.68 -0.40
CA LEU A 6 0.54 8.19 0.98
C LEU A 6 0.45 6.66 1.05
N THR A 7 -0.57 6.08 0.41
CA THR A 7 -0.76 4.63 0.46
C THR A 7 0.33 3.90 -0.31
N PHE A 8 0.87 4.48 -1.37
CA PHE A 8 2.03 3.92 -2.06
C PHE A 8 3.26 3.87 -1.15
N ASP A 9 3.64 4.99 -0.52
CA ASP A 9 4.78 5.04 0.39
C ASP A 9 4.59 4.08 1.57
N ASN A 10 3.39 4.03 2.17
CA ASN A 10 3.08 3.12 3.27
C ASN A 10 3.18 1.64 2.86
N VAL A 11 2.62 1.27 1.70
CA VAL A 11 2.64 -0.13 1.25
C VAL A 11 4.03 -0.53 0.79
N CYS A 12 4.80 0.33 0.13
CA CYS A 12 6.21 0.08 -0.16
C CYS A 12 7.03 -0.10 1.12
N MET A 13 6.77 0.70 2.16
CA MET A 13 7.43 0.55 3.45
C MET A 13 7.08 -0.78 4.13
N VAL A 14 5.81 -1.20 4.12
CA VAL A 14 5.39 -2.49 4.72
C VAL A 14 5.84 -3.69 3.90
N ALA A 15 5.71 -3.64 2.57
CA ALA A 15 5.96 -4.76 1.68
C ALA A 15 7.45 -4.95 1.37
N LEU A 16 8.20 -3.85 1.23
CA LEU A 16 9.60 -3.86 0.80
C LEU A 16 10.57 -3.33 1.85
N GLY A 17 10.08 -2.68 2.92
CA GLY A 17 10.92 -1.98 3.87
C GLY A 17 11.63 -0.77 3.26
N VAL A 18 11.05 -0.15 2.21
CA VAL A 18 11.62 0.99 1.48
C VAL A 18 10.60 2.12 1.41
N ASP A 19 11.01 3.32 1.78
CA ASP A 19 10.24 4.54 1.53
C ASP A 19 10.47 5.02 0.08
N SER A 20 9.42 4.98 -0.75
CA SER A 20 9.47 5.47 -2.14
C SER A 20 9.60 6.99 -2.24
N GLY A 21 9.22 7.73 -1.20
CA GLY A 21 9.35 9.19 -1.13
C GLY A 21 8.40 9.95 -2.06
N CYS A 22 7.23 9.40 -2.37
CA CYS A 22 6.21 10.06 -3.20
C CYS A 22 5.61 11.29 -2.51
N LEU A 23 5.66 11.36 -1.17
CA LEU A 23 5.22 12.48 -0.33
C LEU A 23 6.33 13.47 0.06
N LYS A 24 7.55 13.37 -0.50
CA LYS A 24 8.61 14.35 -0.23
C LYS A 24 8.17 15.76 -0.67
N PRO A 25 8.70 16.84 -0.03
CA PRO A 25 8.41 18.21 -0.43
C PRO A 25 8.61 18.41 -1.93
N GLY A 26 7.63 19.00 -2.60
CA GLY A 26 7.60 19.14 -4.06
C GLY A 26 6.91 18.00 -4.82
N LEU A 27 6.41 16.96 -4.12
CA LEU A 27 5.63 15.85 -4.66
C LEU A 27 6.28 15.23 -5.92
N PRO A 28 7.53 14.75 -5.82
CA PRO A 28 8.26 14.26 -6.98
C PRO A 28 7.54 13.09 -7.64
N GLU A 29 7.70 12.97 -8.95
CA GLU A 29 7.22 11.81 -9.69
C GLU A 29 8.25 10.69 -9.61
N ILE A 30 7.88 9.58 -8.97
CA ILE A 30 8.77 8.43 -8.80
C ILE A 30 8.61 7.49 -10.00
N PRO A 31 9.67 7.15 -10.75
CA PRO A 31 9.58 6.32 -11.96
C PRO A 31 8.90 4.97 -11.74
N PHE A 32 9.14 4.35 -10.58
CA PHE A 32 8.49 3.11 -10.18
C PHE A 32 6.98 3.30 -10.00
N ALA A 33 6.56 4.33 -9.26
CA ALA A 33 5.14 4.65 -9.07
C ALA A 33 4.43 4.95 -10.39
N LYS A 34 5.08 5.73 -11.27
CA LYS A 34 4.56 6.03 -12.62
C LYS A 34 4.39 4.77 -13.46
N SER A 35 5.42 3.92 -13.51
CA SER A 35 5.36 2.67 -14.28
C SER A 35 4.30 1.73 -13.72
N PHE A 36 4.10 1.72 -12.41
CA PHE A 36 3.06 0.95 -11.76
C PHE A 36 1.66 1.43 -12.17
N GLU A 37 1.42 2.74 -12.13
CA GLU A 37 0.17 3.37 -12.55
C GLU A 37 -0.13 3.16 -14.03
N GLU A 38 0.86 3.33 -14.90
CA GLU A 38 0.69 3.02 -16.33
C GLU A 38 0.36 1.54 -16.54
N ALA A 39 0.96 0.62 -15.77
CA ALA A 39 0.68 -0.80 -15.89
C ALA A 39 -0.76 -1.13 -15.45
N THR A 40 -1.26 -0.53 -14.37
CA THR A 40 -2.65 -0.74 -13.91
C THR A 40 -3.65 -0.11 -14.87
N GLU A 41 -3.42 1.12 -15.32
CA GLU A 41 -4.29 1.81 -16.30
C GLU A 41 -4.41 1.02 -17.60
N MET A 42 -3.28 0.60 -18.20
CA MET A 42 -3.29 -0.15 -19.45
C MET A 42 -3.89 -1.56 -19.27
N THR A 43 -3.79 -2.13 -18.08
CA THR A 43 -4.48 -3.39 -17.76
C THR A 43 -5.99 -3.18 -17.70
N THR A 44 -6.46 -2.07 -17.14
CA THR A 44 -7.89 -1.72 -17.11
C THR A 44 -8.49 -1.57 -18.51
N ILE A 45 -7.75 -1.02 -19.46
CA ILE A 45 -8.18 -0.90 -20.86
C ILE A 45 -8.50 -2.26 -21.49
N ARG A 46 -7.87 -3.36 -21.05
CA ARG A 46 -8.19 -4.71 -21.53
C ARG A 46 -9.61 -5.15 -21.18
N PHE A 47 -10.19 -4.66 -20.07
CA PHE A 47 -11.58 -4.98 -19.70
C PHE A 47 -12.59 -4.27 -20.60
N LEU A 48 -12.21 -3.13 -21.20
CA LEU A 48 -13.05 -2.38 -22.13
C LEU A 48 -12.82 -2.77 -23.61
N THR A 49 -11.74 -3.49 -23.89
CA THR A 49 -11.34 -3.85 -25.25
C THR A 49 -11.67 -5.32 -25.56
N PRO A 50 -12.34 -5.64 -26.69
CA PRO A 50 -12.57 -7.02 -27.10
C PRO A 50 -11.30 -7.87 -27.13
N THR A 51 -11.40 -9.14 -26.71
CA THR A 51 -10.25 -10.02 -26.50
C THR A 51 -9.40 -10.24 -27.74
N ALA A 52 -10.01 -10.29 -28.92
CA ALA A 52 -9.29 -10.41 -30.18
C ALA A 52 -8.41 -9.18 -30.47
N ILE A 53 -8.91 -7.98 -30.16
CA ILE A 53 -8.26 -6.70 -30.49
C ILE A 53 -7.02 -6.49 -29.62
N TRP A 54 -7.13 -6.60 -28.30
CA TRP A 54 -5.96 -6.40 -27.43
C TRP A 54 -4.93 -7.53 -27.59
N LYS A 55 -5.35 -8.78 -27.88
CA LYS A 55 -4.40 -9.86 -28.20
C LYS A 55 -3.64 -9.57 -29.50
N ALA A 56 -4.29 -9.02 -30.52
CA ALA A 56 -3.63 -8.59 -31.75
C ALA A 56 -2.65 -7.43 -31.49
N MET A 57 -3.03 -6.42 -30.70
CA MET A 57 -2.13 -5.33 -30.29
C MET A 57 -0.92 -5.84 -29.51
N ARG A 58 -1.12 -6.84 -28.65
CA ARG A 58 -0.04 -7.50 -27.89
C ARG A 58 0.89 -8.28 -28.79
N PHE A 59 0.36 -9.02 -29.76
CA PHE A 59 1.15 -9.76 -30.74
C PHE A 59 2.00 -8.82 -31.63
N LEU A 60 1.39 -7.73 -32.11
CA LEU A 60 2.06 -6.72 -32.92
C LEU A 60 2.94 -5.77 -32.10
N ASN A 61 2.87 -5.83 -30.77
CA ASN A 61 3.59 -4.95 -29.84
C ASN A 61 3.36 -3.45 -30.14
N ILE A 62 2.10 -3.06 -30.27
CA ILE A 62 1.68 -1.68 -30.57
C ILE A 62 0.70 -1.15 -29.52
N GLY A 63 0.57 0.18 -29.48
CA GLY A 63 -0.45 0.86 -28.67
C GLY A 63 -0.33 0.60 -27.15
N PRO A 64 -1.48 0.48 -26.45
CA PRO A 64 -1.53 0.23 -25.00
C PRO A 64 -0.74 -0.99 -24.55
N GLU A 65 -0.73 -2.07 -25.35
CA GLU A 65 -0.05 -3.32 -25.02
C GLU A 65 1.48 -3.20 -25.05
N ARG A 66 2.02 -2.35 -25.94
CA ARG A 66 3.45 -2.04 -25.94
C ARG A 66 3.85 -1.28 -24.67
N ARG A 67 3.05 -0.28 -24.30
CA ARG A 67 3.28 0.51 -23.08
C ARG A 67 3.20 -0.38 -21.85
N LEU A 68 2.14 -1.18 -21.74
CA LEU A 68 1.98 -2.16 -20.66
C LEU A 68 3.18 -3.11 -20.54
N LYS A 69 3.69 -3.64 -21.66
CA LYS A 69 4.89 -4.47 -21.67
C LYS A 69 6.10 -3.74 -21.10
N GLN A 70 6.32 -2.49 -21.49
CA GLN A 70 7.44 -1.66 -20.99
C GLN A 70 7.28 -1.34 -19.50
N SER A 71 6.09 -0.91 -19.08
CA SER A 71 5.81 -0.55 -17.69
C SER A 71 5.93 -1.76 -16.75
N VAL A 72 5.46 -2.94 -17.18
CA VAL A 72 5.64 -4.20 -16.43
C VAL A 72 7.11 -4.58 -16.31
N LEU A 73 7.94 -4.34 -17.32
CA LEU A 73 9.38 -4.58 -17.24
C LEU A 73 10.02 -3.67 -16.20
N HIS A 74 9.76 -2.36 -16.25
CA HIS A 74 10.29 -1.43 -15.24
C HIS A 74 9.86 -1.75 -13.82
N VAL A 75 8.59 -2.15 -13.62
CA VAL A 75 8.08 -2.59 -12.31
C VAL A 75 8.85 -3.83 -11.82
N LYS A 76 9.09 -4.80 -12.70
CA LYS A 76 9.84 -6.01 -12.36
C LYS A 76 11.30 -5.72 -12.06
N ASP A 77 11.96 -4.92 -12.89
CA ASP A 77 13.37 -4.56 -12.72
C ASP A 77 13.61 -3.82 -11.40
N TYR A 78 12.71 -2.89 -11.05
CA TYR A 78 12.75 -2.20 -9.77
C TYR A 78 12.56 -3.18 -8.59
N ALA A 79 11.53 -4.02 -8.64
CA ALA A 79 11.27 -4.99 -7.58
C ALA A 79 12.43 -5.99 -7.42
N ASP A 80 13.01 -6.47 -8.52
CA ASP A 80 14.20 -7.32 -8.52
C ASP A 80 15.42 -6.59 -7.93
N SER A 81 15.60 -5.29 -8.19
CA SER A 81 16.67 -4.51 -7.57
C SER A 81 16.50 -4.37 -6.06
N VAL A 82 15.27 -4.16 -5.59
CA VAL A 82 14.97 -4.04 -4.16
C VAL A 82 15.21 -5.37 -3.45
N ILE A 83 14.80 -6.49 -4.05
CA ILE A 83 15.04 -7.83 -3.52
C ILE A 83 16.55 -8.12 -3.41
N LYS A 84 17.33 -7.77 -4.43
CA LYS A 84 18.79 -7.95 -4.41
C LYS A 84 19.45 -7.17 -3.28
N VAL A 85 19.10 -5.89 -3.14
CA VAL A 85 19.59 -5.03 -2.04
C VAL A 85 19.19 -5.63 -0.69
N ARG A 86 17.93 -6.04 -0.54
CA ARG A 86 17.43 -6.62 0.71
C ARG A 86 18.13 -7.92 1.09
N LYS A 87 18.42 -8.80 0.12
CA LYS A 87 19.19 -10.03 0.37
C LYS A 87 20.61 -9.73 0.83
N ALA A 88 21.27 -8.74 0.22
CA ALA A 88 22.60 -8.32 0.62
C ALA A 88 22.62 -7.74 2.04
N GLU A 89 21.65 -6.88 2.39
CA GLU A 89 21.49 -6.35 3.75
C GLU A 89 21.25 -7.46 4.78
N THR A 90 20.37 -8.42 4.47
CA THR A 90 20.05 -9.53 5.38
C THR A 90 21.28 -10.42 5.65
N ALA A 91 22.15 -10.58 4.66
CA ALA A 91 23.40 -11.34 4.81
C ALA A 91 24.47 -10.60 5.64
N LEU A 92 24.43 -9.26 5.67
CA LEU A 92 25.45 -8.43 6.32
C LEU A 92 25.05 -8.02 7.75
N GLU A 93 23.81 -7.62 7.97
CA GLU A 93 23.42 -6.96 9.22
C GLU A 93 22.91 -7.91 10.30
N GLY A 94 22.67 -9.20 10.01
CA GLY A 94 22.03 -10.12 10.96
C GLY A 94 20.70 -9.58 11.53
N GLY A 95 20.13 -8.56 10.86
CA GLY A 95 19.24 -7.59 11.47
C GLY A 95 17.78 -8.00 11.39
N GLU A 96 17.09 -7.86 12.52
CA GLU A 96 15.66 -8.06 12.71
C GLU A 96 14.84 -6.96 12.00
N LYS A 97 14.85 -6.89 10.68
CA LYS A 97 13.84 -6.11 9.95
C LYS A 97 12.53 -6.92 9.91
N SER A 98 11.42 -6.23 10.19
CA SER A 98 10.08 -6.82 10.33
C SER A 98 9.16 -6.50 9.15
N ASP A 99 9.70 -6.12 8.00
CA ASP A 99 8.91 -5.97 6.78
C ASP A 99 8.54 -7.33 6.18
N LEU A 100 7.49 -7.34 5.35
CA LEU A 100 6.93 -8.56 4.78
C LEU A 100 7.98 -9.35 3.97
N LEU A 101 8.80 -8.66 3.17
CA LEU A 101 9.82 -9.29 2.35
C LEU A 101 10.86 -10.00 3.22
N SER A 102 11.34 -9.35 4.28
CA SER A 102 12.25 -9.96 5.27
C SER A 102 11.60 -11.11 6.04
N VAL A 103 10.29 -11.08 6.31
CA VAL A 103 9.57 -12.21 6.91
C VAL A 103 9.54 -13.40 5.94
N ILE A 104 9.12 -13.19 4.69
CA ILE A 104 9.00 -14.27 3.69
C ILE A 104 10.37 -14.85 3.31
N MET A 105 11.41 -14.03 3.23
CA MET A 105 12.78 -14.51 2.99
C MET A 105 13.31 -15.46 4.08
N ARG A 106 12.79 -15.36 5.31
CA ARG A 106 13.14 -16.27 6.43
C ARG A 106 12.32 -17.55 6.41
N LEU A 107 11.17 -17.54 5.75
CA LEU A 107 10.34 -18.73 5.57
C LEU A 107 10.94 -19.65 4.50
N LYS A 108 10.59 -20.92 4.61
CA LYS A 108 10.95 -21.97 3.65
C LYS A 108 9.67 -22.52 3.03
N ASP A 109 9.79 -23.08 1.83
CA ASP A 109 8.71 -23.84 1.19
C ASP A 109 8.48 -25.19 1.89
N GLU A 110 7.52 -25.96 1.40
CA GLU A 110 7.14 -27.27 1.94
C GLU A 110 8.30 -28.27 1.89
N GLU A 111 9.23 -28.10 0.94
CA GLU A 111 10.44 -28.87 0.76
C GLU A 111 11.63 -28.38 1.60
N GLY A 112 11.46 -27.30 2.39
CA GLY A 112 12.50 -26.74 3.26
C GLY A 112 13.54 -25.87 2.54
N SER A 113 13.26 -25.48 1.29
CA SER A 113 14.09 -24.60 0.46
C SER A 113 13.67 -23.12 0.58
N PRO A 114 14.58 -22.16 0.34
CA PRO A 114 14.23 -20.75 0.29
C PRO A 114 13.36 -20.42 -0.92
N TYR A 115 12.42 -19.50 -0.75
CA TYR A 115 11.59 -19.01 -1.86
C TYR A 115 12.43 -18.36 -2.99
N SER A 116 12.02 -18.60 -4.23
CA SER A 116 12.66 -18.01 -5.41
C SER A 116 12.48 -16.49 -5.49
N ASP A 117 13.44 -15.79 -6.10
CA ASP A 117 13.38 -14.34 -6.33
C ASP A 117 12.11 -13.94 -7.09
N LYS A 118 11.70 -14.76 -8.05
CA LYS A 118 10.45 -14.58 -8.80
C LYS A 118 9.25 -14.57 -7.86
N PHE A 119 9.17 -15.53 -6.94
CA PHE A 119 8.07 -15.61 -5.98
C PHE A 119 8.04 -14.39 -5.05
N LEU A 120 9.20 -14.02 -4.50
CA LEU A 120 9.32 -12.82 -3.65
C LEU A 120 8.85 -11.56 -4.41
N ARG A 121 9.31 -11.39 -5.65
CA ARG A 121 8.92 -10.27 -6.50
C ARG A 121 7.42 -10.24 -6.76
N ASP A 122 6.86 -11.37 -7.17
CA ASP A 122 5.46 -11.46 -7.55
C ASP A 122 4.56 -11.20 -6.32
N ILE A 123 4.97 -11.63 -5.11
CA ILE A 123 4.32 -11.25 -3.85
C ILE A 123 4.40 -9.75 -3.59
N CYS A 124 5.59 -9.15 -3.65
CA CYS A 124 5.74 -7.72 -3.38
C CYS A 124 4.88 -6.86 -4.30
N ILE A 125 4.86 -7.19 -5.61
CA ILE A 125 4.01 -6.52 -6.59
C ILE A 125 2.53 -6.71 -6.23
N ASN A 126 2.12 -7.91 -5.83
CA ASN A 126 0.73 -8.19 -5.44
C ASN A 126 0.30 -7.37 -4.22
N PHE A 127 1.16 -7.24 -3.20
CA PHE A 127 0.87 -6.41 -2.03
C PHE A 127 0.77 -4.91 -2.38
N ILE A 128 1.67 -4.40 -3.22
CA ILE A 128 1.60 -3.01 -3.70
C ILE A 128 0.31 -2.77 -4.48
N LEU A 129 -0.07 -3.70 -5.36
CA LEU A 129 -1.30 -3.62 -6.14
C LEU A 129 -2.53 -3.62 -5.25
N ALA A 130 -2.59 -4.56 -4.31
CA ALA A 130 -3.72 -4.71 -3.40
C ALA A 130 -3.86 -3.53 -2.45
N GLY A 131 -2.75 -3.00 -1.91
CA GLY A 131 -2.78 -1.99 -0.85
C GLY A 131 -2.85 -0.55 -1.32
N ARG A 132 -2.23 -0.20 -2.46
CA ARG A 132 -2.07 1.18 -2.92
C ARG A 132 -3.43 1.80 -3.28
N ASP A 133 -4.06 1.27 -4.33
CA ASP A 133 -5.22 1.91 -4.94
C ASP A 133 -6.45 1.74 -4.04
N THR A 134 -6.68 0.55 -3.49
CA THR A 134 -7.87 0.26 -2.65
C THR A 134 -7.91 1.11 -1.37
N SER A 135 -6.79 1.24 -0.67
CA SER A 135 -6.70 2.08 0.55
C SER A 135 -6.84 3.56 0.21
N SER A 136 -6.32 4.00 -0.93
CA SER A 136 -6.42 5.41 -1.34
C SER A 136 -7.86 5.81 -1.63
N VAL A 137 -8.62 4.92 -2.28
CA VAL A 137 -10.05 5.10 -2.55
C VAL A 137 -10.85 5.06 -1.25
N ALA A 138 -10.56 4.10 -0.36
CA ALA A 138 -11.23 3.99 0.94
C ALA A 138 -11.06 5.28 1.76
N LEU A 139 -9.83 5.78 1.87
CA LEU A 139 -9.53 7.03 2.59
C LEU A 139 -10.19 8.23 1.92
N SER A 140 -10.24 8.29 0.59
CA SER A 140 -10.87 9.40 -0.12
C SER A 140 -12.36 9.48 0.20
N TRP A 141 -13.08 8.36 0.15
CA TRP A 141 -14.49 8.31 0.54
C TRP A 141 -14.71 8.56 2.02
N PHE A 142 -13.84 8.02 2.88
CA PHE A 142 -13.90 8.24 4.31
C PHE A 142 -13.79 9.72 4.68
N PHE A 143 -12.77 10.43 4.19
CA PHE A 143 -12.61 11.86 4.48
C PHE A 143 -13.73 12.70 3.89
N TRP A 144 -14.22 12.35 2.70
CA TRP A 144 -15.40 13.00 2.12
C TRP A 144 -16.64 12.82 3.01
N LEU A 145 -16.87 11.61 3.53
CA LEU A 145 -17.99 11.35 4.46
C LEU A 145 -17.84 12.11 5.78
N LEU A 146 -16.62 12.25 6.31
CA LEU A 146 -16.39 13.03 7.52
C LEU A 146 -16.71 14.51 7.32
N GLU A 147 -16.28 15.09 6.20
CA GLU A 147 -16.58 16.50 5.85
C GLU A 147 -18.10 16.75 5.81
N GLN A 148 -18.87 15.80 5.30
CA GLN A 148 -20.34 15.90 5.24
C GLN A 148 -21.04 15.60 6.59
N ASN A 149 -20.33 15.04 7.57
CA ASN A 149 -20.90 14.62 8.86
C ASN A 149 -20.03 15.09 10.04
N PRO A 150 -20.01 16.39 10.39
CA PRO A 150 -19.16 16.93 11.46
C PRO A 150 -19.37 16.28 12.83
N ALA A 151 -20.61 15.85 13.13
CA ALA A 151 -20.91 15.14 14.39
C ALA A 151 -20.23 13.75 14.49
N VAL A 152 -19.90 13.13 13.35
CA VAL A 152 -19.12 11.88 13.32
C VAL A 152 -17.65 12.19 13.53
N GLU A 153 -17.13 13.23 12.88
CA GLU A 153 -15.76 13.71 13.11
C GLU A 153 -15.50 14.06 14.58
N GLU A 154 -16.40 14.83 15.21
CA GLU A 154 -16.30 15.21 16.62
C GLU A 154 -16.21 13.97 17.54
N LYS A 155 -17.03 12.95 17.29
CA LYS A 155 -16.98 11.69 18.06
C LYS A 155 -15.68 10.91 17.86
N ILE A 156 -15.12 10.91 16.65
CA ILE A 156 -13.82 10.29 16.37
C ILE A 156 -12.71 11.04 17.13
N LEU A 157 -12.72 12.38 17.09
CA LEU A 157 -11.75 13.21 17.80
C LEU A 157 -11.86 13.01 19.31
N ASP A 158 -13.08 12.97 19.86
CA ASP A 158 -13.34 12.66 21.27
C ASP A 158 -12.79 11.28 21.68
N GLU A 159 -12.98 10.25 20.84
CA GLU A 159 -12.42 8.92 21.06
C GLU A 159 -10.88 8.96 21.10
N ILE A 160 -10.26 9.61 20.11
CA ILE A 160 -8.80 9.75 20.03
C ILE A 160 -8.26 10.51 21.25
N HIS A 161 -8.89 11.64 21.62
CA HIS A 161 -8.51 12.43 22.79
C HIS A 161 -8.59 11.62 24.09
N ARG A 162 -9.65 10.82 24.29
CA ARG A 162 -9.78 9.96 25.48
C ARG A 162 -8.67 8.92 25.55
N ILE A 163 -8.31 8.29 24.42
CA ILE A 163 -7.23 7.29 24.36
C ILE A 163 -5.88 7.95 24.68
N VAL A 164 -5.60 9.12 24.10
CA VAL A 164 -4.36 9.87 24.35
C VAL A 164 -4.28 10.38 25.79
N ALA A 165 -5.37 10.91 26.35
CA ALA A 165 -5.41 11.37 27.74
C ALA A 165 -5.22 10.23 28.75
N ALA A 166 -5.77 9.04 28.46
CA ALA A 166 -5.56 7.85 29.29
C ALA A 166 -4.07 7.47 29.39
N ARG A 167 -3.29 7.66 28.31
CA ARG A 167 -1.83 7.48 28.32
C ARG A 167 -1.15 8.46 29.27
N GLU A 168 -1.49 9.75 29.23
CA GLU A 168 -0.88 10.77 30.08
C GLU A 168 -1.14 10.53 31.57
N SER A 169 -2.34 10.04 31.93
CA SER A 169 -2.66 9.67 33.32
C SER A 169 -1.85 8.48 33.85
N SER A 170 -1.33 7.62 32.97
CA SER A 170 -0.57 6.41 33.32
C SER A 170 0.95 6.58 33.34
N LYS A 171 1.46 7.66 32.74
CA LYS A 171 2.88 8.02 32.71
C LYS A 171 3.06 9.39 33.33
N ALA A 172 3.25 9.42 34.65
CA ALA A 172 3.79 10.60 35.32
C ALA A 172 5.13 10.96 34.64
N GLU A 173 5.17 12.15 34.06
CA GLU A 173 6.35 12.84 33.52
C GLU A 173 7.11 12.14 32.37
N LYS A 174 7.03 12.73 31.17
CA LYS A 174 8.23 13.11 30.39
C LYS A 174 7.85 13.99 29.20
N GLU A 175 8.10 15.28 29.41
CA GLU A 175 8.72 16.25 28.50
C GLU A 175 8.56 16.06 26.98
N GLY A 176 7.89 17.04 26.37
CA GLY A 176 8.56 17.86 25.36
C GLY A 176 8.69 17.33 23.95
N SER A 177 7.76 16.51 23.45
CA SER A 177 7.71 16.22 22.01
C SER A 177 6.30 16.41 21.44
N SER A 178 6.16 17.44 20.59
CA SER A 178 4.95 17.93 19.93
C SER A 178 4.30 16.94 18.93
N LYS A 179 4.65 15.65 18.96
CA LYS A 179 4.17 14.65 17.99
C LYS A 179 3.47 13.50 18.72
N VAL A 180 2.14 13.50 18.68
CA VAL A 180 1.32 12.38 19.14
C VAL A 180 1.57 11.20 18.20
N VAL A 181 2.29 10.18 18.68
CA VAL A 181 2.49 8.91 17.98
C VAL A 181 1.67 7.84 18.70
N LEU A 182 0.70 7.28 17.98
CA LEU A 182 -0.18 6.21 18.45
C LEU A 182 0.53 4.86 18.36
N THR A 183 0.39 4.05 19.40
CA THR A 183 0.83 2.66 19.44
C THR A 183 -0.21 1.74 18.81
N ALA A 184 0.21 0.54 18.38
CA ALA A 184 -0.70 -0.45 17.80
C ALA A 184 -1.87 -0.82 18.75
N GLU A 185 -1.59 -0.90 20.06
CA GLU A 185 -2.61 -1.18 21.08
C GLU A 185 -3.57 -0.02 21.31
N GLU A 186 -3.15 1.23 21.09
CA GLU A 186 -4.04 2.40 21.13
C GLU A 186 -4.94 2.44 19.90
N VAL A 187 -4.40 2.17 18.71
CA VAL A 187 -5.19 2.12 17.46
C VAL A 187 -6.27 1.03 17.54
N LYS A 188 -5.98 -0.12 18.15
CA LYS A 188 -6.98 -1.19 18.37
C LYS A 188 -8.17 -0.76 19.24
N LYS A 189 -8.03 0.27 20.07
CA LYS A 189 -9.10 0.79 20.94
C LYS A 189 -10.01 1.81 20.25
N MET A 190 -9.69 2.20 19.00
CA MET A 190 -10.47 3.19 18.24
C MET A 190 -11.68 2.52 17.58
N GLU A 191 -12.63 2.07 18.40
CA GLU A 191 -13.81 1.31 17.96
C GLU A 191 -14.74 2.15 17.09
N TYR A 192 -14.95 3.42 17.44
CA TYR A 192 -15.81 4.33 16.69
C TYR A 192 -15.19 4.73 15.36
N LEU A 193 -13.87 4.99 15.31
CA LEU A 193 -13.14 5.17 14.06
C LEU A 193 -13.27 3.93 13.16
N HIS A 194 -13.12 2.74 13.72
CA HIS A 194 -13.29 1.49 12.96
C HIS A 194 -14.71 1.33 12.42
N ALA A 195 -15.73 1.66 13.21
CA ALA A 195 -17.12 1.66 12.77
C ALA A 195 -17.36 2.66 11.63
N ALA A 196 -16.82 3.88 11.73
CA ALA A 196 -16.95 4.90 10.68
C ALA A 196 -16.24 4.50 9.37
N LEU A 197 -15.04 3.91 9.46
CA LEU A 197 -14.33 3.35 8.30
C LEU A 197 -15.11 2.19 7.67
N SER A 198 -15.69 1.32 8.50
CA SER A 198 -16.51 0.20 8.03
C SER A 198 -17.77 0.68 7.31
N GLU A 199 -18.41 1.73 7.83
CA GLU A 199 -19.57 2.36 7.18
C GLU A 199 -19.20 3.03 5.85
N ALA A 200 -18.02 3.68 5.78
CA ALA A 200 -17.50 4.22 4.53
C ALA A 200 -17.32 3.14 3.47
N LEU A 201 -16.75 1.98 3.84
CA LEU A 201 -16.60 0.83 2.94
C LEU A 201 -17.93 0.14 2.60
N ARG A 202 -18.93 0.18 3.49
CA ARG A 202 -20.28 -0.33 3.22
C ARG A 202 -20.99 0.51 2.16
N LEU A 203 -20.84 1.83 2.21
CA LEU A 203 -21.44 2.77 1.25
C LEU A 203 -20.65 2.84 -0.06
N TYR A 204 -19.33 2.91 0.05
CA TYR A 204 -18.40 3.10 -1.06
C TYR A 204 -17.26 2.08 -1.00
N PRO A 205 -17.52 0.82 -1.39
CA PRO A 205 -16.50 -0.22 -1.39
C PRO A 205 -15.41 0.11 -2.43
N SER A 206 -14.13 0.08 -2.01
CA SER A 206 -13.01 0.35 -2.92
C SER A 206 -12.90 -0.63 -4.09
N VAL A 207 -13.41 -1.84 -3.93
CA VAL A 207 -13.50 -2.87 -4.96
C VAL A 207 -14.98 -3.27 -5.09
N PRO A 208 -15.77 -2.55 -5.90
CA PRO A 208 -17.23 -2.73 -5.96
C PRO A 208 -17.65 -3.96 -6.77
N VAL A 209 -16.78 -4.46 -7.65
CA VAL A 209 -17.06 -5.59 -8.52
C VAL A 209 -15.95 -6.62 -8.35
N ASP A 210 -16.33 -7.81 -7.89
CA ASP A 210 -15.48 -9.00 -7.87
C ASP A 210 -16.09 -10.02 -8.82
N HIS A 211 -15.45 -10.23 -9.98
CA HIS A 211 -15.83 -11.29 -10.89
C HIS A 211 -15.24 -12.59 -10.35
N LYS A 212 -15.89 -13.16 -9.32
CA LYS A 212 -15.61 -14.53 -8.92
C LYS A 212 -16.04 -15.46 -10.05
N GLU A 213 -15.06 -16.03 -10.75
CA GLU A 213 -15.20 -17.29 -11.48
C GLU A 213 -14.64 -18.44 -10.64
#